data_AF-A0ABC9VIM2-F1
#
_entry.id   AF-A0ABC9VIM2-F1
#
_cell.length_a   1.000
_cell.length_b   1.000
_cell.length_c   1.000
_cell.angle_alpha   90.00
_cell.angle_beta   90.00
_cell.angle_gamma   90.00
#
_symmetry.space_group_name_H-M   'P 1'
#
loop_
_entity.id
_entity.type
_entity.pdbx_description
1 polymer ?
#
loop_
_entity_poly.entity_id
_entity_poly.type
_entity_poly.pdbx_seq_one_letter_code
_entity_poly.pdbx_strand_id
1 'polypeptide(L)'
;MKKQLQHLLETRAQLFVSARDDMMEEAVERKRRLCEKRGAEIVRCTIHCQVAGKHVVENEARLTYYAHYQFLIKHGNEMYVEEQIEERQAYFVDGELAKDEKISKTDGELEPPRLEREMPVDERISYEYNRAQAVRYAEIWWNSYNPAFPKFDVDCTNFVSQCLYAGGAPMTGYPNRAKGWWCKNNSWSYSWAVAHSFRWYLSGARVGLQAVEVSSPEKLMAGDVICYDFQGNGRFDHSTIVVAKDKDGMPLVNAHTTNSRMRYWSYEDSSAYTPNIRYKFFHIIDRK
;
A
#
# COMPACT_ATOMS: atom_id res chain seq x y z
N MET A 1 4.23 15.63 27.39
CA MET A 1 3.55 14.61 26.52
C MET A 1 2.61 15.19 25.44
N LYS A 2 1.30 15.41 25.65
CA LYS A 2 0.35 15.76 24.55
C LYS A 2 0.77 16.99 23.74
N LYS A 3 1.11 18.10 24.40
CA LYS A 3 1.56 19.34 23.74
C LYS A 3 2.87 19.15 22.95
N GLN A 4 3.83 18.41 23.50
CA GLN A 4 5.10 18.09 22.84
C GLN A 4 4.86 17.22 21.58
N LEU A 5 3.99 16.21 21.67
CA LEU A 5 3.64 15.38 20.52
C LEU A 5 2.92 16.19 19.43
N GLN A 6 1.98 17.06 19.82
CA GLN A 6 1.33 17.97 18.87
C GLN A 6 2.35 18.88 18.19
N HIS A 7 3.25 19.50 18.96
CA HIS A 7 4.30 20.36 18.43
C HIS A 7 5.26 19.62 17.49
N LEU A 8 5.64 18.38 17.82
CA LEU A 8 6.43 17.51 16.94
C LEU A 8 5.75 17.32 15.58
N LEU A 9 4.46 16.95 15.60
CA LEU A 9 3.72 16.67 14.37
C LEU A 9 3.44 17.94 13.55
N GLU A 10 3.20 19.08 14.19
CA GLU A 10 3.09 20.38 13.50
C GLU A 10 4.41 20.75 12.82
N THR A 11 5.54 20.58 13.52
CA THR A 11 6.88 20.81 12.95
C THR A 11 7.14 19.86 11.78
N ARG A 12 6.86 18.56 11.93
CA ARG A 12 7.00 17.57 10.86
C ARG A 12 6.15 17.91 9.65
N ALA A 13 4.90 18.34 9.84
CA ALA A 13 4.02 18.74 8.74
C ALA A 13 4.59 19.94 7.97
N GLN A 14 5.20 20.91 8.67
CA GLN A 14 5.84 22.07 8.04
C GLN A 14 7.05 21.68 7.19
N LEU A 15 7.84 20.67 7.61
CA LEU A 15 9.01 20.21 6.85
C LEU A 15 8.64 19.66 5.46
N PHE A 16 7.43 19.15 5.26
CA PHE A 16 6.97 18.72 3.93
C PHE A 16 6.70 19.88 2.97
N VAL A 17 6.44 21.08 3.49
CA VAL A 17 6.05 22.27 2.71
C VAL A 17 7.21 23.25 2.54
N SER A 18 8.01 23.47 3.59
CA SER A 18 9.12 24.44 3.58
C SER A 18 10.48 23.76 3.66
N ALA A 19 11.37 24.09 2.71
CA ALA A 19 12.76 23.66 2.72
C ALA A 19 13.53 24.33 3.87
N ARG A 20 13.92 23.55 4.88
CA ARG A 20 14.98 23.89 5.82
C ARG A 20 15.91 22.69 5.89
N ASP A 21 17.16 22.87 5.46
CA ASP A 21 18.16 21.81 5.31
C ASP A 21 18.66 21.24 6.65
N ASP A 22 18.30 21.90 7.75
CA ASP A 22 19.02 21.83 9.02
C ASP A 22 18.70 20.55 9.83
N MET A 23 17.55 19.89 9.60
CA MET A 23 17.09 18.73 10.38
C MET A 23 16.09 17.81 9.63
N MET A 24 16.34 17.50 8.35
CA MET A 24 15.34 16.79 7.55
C MET A 24 15.31 15.28 7.82
N GLU A 25 14.17 14.77 8.30
CA GLU A 25 13.89 13.32 8.32
C GLU A 25 13.98 12.75 6.89
N GLU A 26 14.68 11.63 6.71
CA GLU A 26 14.94 11.04 5.38
C GLU A 26 13.64 10.79 4.58
N ALA A 27 12.55 10.41 5.26
CA ALA A 27 11.24 10.19 4.64
C ALA A 27 10.64 11.49 4.08
N VAL A 28 10.81 12.62 4.78
CA VAL A 28 10.36 13.94 4.30
C VAL A 28 11.11 14.30 3.03
N GLU A 29 12.43 14.11 3.05
CA GLU A 29 13.28 14.45 1.90
C GLU A 29 12.93 13.62 0.67
N ARG A 30 12.77 12.29 0.82
CA ARG A 30 12.38 11.43 -0.31
C ARG A 30 11.04 11.86 -0.91
N LYS A 31 10.04 12.19 -0.08
CA LYS A 31 8.71 12.59 -0.56
C LYS A 31 8.74 13.92 -1.29
N ARG A 32 9.49 14.91 -0.76
CA ARG A 32 9.65 16.22 -1.41
C ARG A 32 10.39 16.09 -2.73
N ARG A 33 11.54 15.40 -2.75
CA ARG A 33 12.29 15.12 -3.99
C ARG A 33 11.43 14.41 -5.03
N LEU A 34 10.61 13.44 -4.62
CA LEU A 34 9.71 12.74 -5.54
C LEU A 34 8.68 13.68 -6.15
N CYS A 35 8.10 14.60 -5.36
CA CYS A 35 7.18 15.61 -5.87
C CYS A 35 7.91 16.57 -6.84
N GLU A 36 9.06 17.10 -6.44
CA GLU A 36 9.87 18.02 -7.26
C GLU A 36 10.28 17.39 -8.60
N LYS A 37 10.73 16.13 -8.59
CA LYS A 37 11.14 15.36 -9.78
C LYS A 37 10.05 15.28 -10.86
N ARG A 38 8.78 15.32 -10.46
CA ARG A 38 7.64 15.28 -11.38
C ARG A 38 6.94 16.63 -11.56
N GLY A 39 7.53 17.73 -11.08
CA GLY A 39 6.89 19.06 -11.18
C GLY A 39 5.61 19.20 -10.32
N ALA A 40 5.49 18.41 -9.26
CA ALA A 40 4.43 18.51 -8.27
C ALA A 40 4.94 19.17 -6.98
N GLU A 41 4.02 19.75 -6.22
CA GLU A 41 4.32 20.50 -4.99
C GLU A 41 3.36 20.07 -3.88
N ILE A 42 3.89 19.84 -2.67
CA ILE A 42 3.08 19.68 -1.47
C ILE A 42 2.75 21.08 -0.95
N VAL A 43 1.56 21.58 -1.29
CA VAL A 43 1.14 22.95 -0.89
C VAL A 43 0.68 23.01 0.56
N ARG A 44 0.27 21.87 1.13
CA ARG A 44 -0.12 21.75 2.53
C ARG A 44 0.04 20.32 3.01
N CYS A 45 0.53 20.15 4.22
CA CYS A 45 0.50 18.89 4.96
C CYS A 45 -0.24 19.10 6.29
N THR A 46 -1.15 18.19 6.64
CA THR A 46 -1.73 18.09 7.99
C THR A 46 -1.48 16.70 8.55
N ILE A 47 -1.21 16.62 9.85
CA ILE A 47 -0.99 15.33 10.53
C ILE A 47 -1.92 15.26 11.73
N HIS A 48 -2.88 14.34 11.67
CA HIS A 48 -3.80 14.07 12.77
C HIS A 48 -3.30 12.89 13.62
N CYS A 49 -3.21 13.09 14.93
CA CYS A 49 -2.77 12.08 15.87
C CYS A 49 -3.96 11.38 16.54
N GLN A 50 -3.94 10.04 16.53
CA GLN A 50 -4.83 9.22 17.34
C GLN A 50 -4.01 8.30 18.25
N VAL A 51 -4.07 8.52 19.56
CA VAL A 51 -3.35 7.67 20.53
C VAL A 51 -4.01 6.29 20.60
N ALA A 52 -3.22 5.24 20.38
CA ALA A 52 -3.66 3.85 20.43
C ALA A 52 -3.36 3.19 21.78
N GLY A 53 -2.27 3.59 22.44
CA GLY A 53 -1.90 3.04 23.74
C GLY A 53 -0.83 3.88 24.45
N LYS A 54 -0.80 3.76 25.77
CA LYS A 54 0.19 4.42 26.63
C LYS A 54 0.66 3.43 27.69
N HIS A 55 1.96 3.31 27.85
CA HIS A 55 2.61 2.52 28.89
C HIS A 55 3.56 3.44 29.68
N VAL A 56 3.54 3.37 31.01
CA VAL A 56 4.36 4.22 31.88
C VAL A 56 5.04 3.34 32.91
N VAL A 57 6.35 3.50 33.07
CA VAL A 57 7.17 2.82 34.08
C VAL A 57 8.08 3.86 34.69
N GLU A 58 7.93 4.13 35.99
CA GLU A 58 8.73 5.12 36.72
C GLU A 58 8.74 6.49 36.01
N ASN A 59 9.89 6.91 35.48
CA ASN A 59 10.10 8.17 34.77
C ASN A 59 10.03 8.03 33.24
N GLU A 60 9.83 6.82 32.72
CA GLU A 60 9.70 6.54 31.30
C GLU A 60 8.24 6.37 30.89
N ALA A 61 7.87 6.93 29.73
CA ALA A 61 6.57 6.69 29.13
C ALA A 61 6.70 6.42 27.63
N ARG A 62 5.98 5.38 27.18
CA ARG A 62 5.91 4.95 25.79
C ARG A 62 4.48 5.13 25.30
N LEU A 63 4.32 5.85 24.19
CA LEU A 63 3.02 6.14 23.60
C LEU A 63 2.98 5.63 22.16
N THR A 64 2.08 4.69 21.89
CA THR A 64 1.80 4.22 20.53
C THR A 64 0.64 5.02 19.97
N TYR A 65 0.78 5.54 18.76
CA TYR A 65 -0.23 6.38 18.11
C TYR A 65 -0.24 6.19 16.60
N TYR A 66 -1.36 6.53 15.98
CA TYR A 66 -1.51 6.63 14.54
C TYR A 66 -1.35 8.09 14.11
N ALA A 67 -0.42 8.32 13.19
CA ALA A 67 -0.25 9.60 12.50
C ALA A 67 -0.93 9.50 11.13
N HIS A 68 -2.05 10.20 10.97
CA HIS A 68 -2.76 10.31 9.70
C HIS A 68 -2.28 11.58 8.97
N TYR A 69 -1.45 11.38 7.96
CA TYR A 69 -0.94 12.41 7.08
C TYR A 69 -1.94 12.67 5.96
N GLN A 70 -2.18 13.94 5.67
CA GLN A 70 -2.92 14.38 4.48
C GLN A 70 -2.06 15.42 3.76
N PHE A 71 -1.67 15.09 2.53
CA PHE A 71 -0.86 15.93 1.66
C PHE A 71 -1.77 16.50 0.57
N LEU A 72 -1.99 17.81 0.59
CA LEU A 72 -2.58 18.50 -0.56
C LEU A 72 -1.46 18.71 -1.57
N ILE A 73 -1.55 18.01 -2.69
CA ILE A 73 -0.54 18.01 -3.74
C ILE A 73 -1.09 18.77 -4.95
N LYS A 74 -0.34 19.75 -5.41
CA LYS A 74 -0.58 20.48 -6.66
C LYS A 74 0.31 19.87 -7.75
N HIS A 75 -0.28 19.52 -8.90
CA HIS A 75 0.46 19.03 -10.05
C HIS A 75 -0.10 19.72 -11.31
N GLY A 76 0.65 20.70 -11.84
CA GLY A 76 0.14 21.61 -12.86
C GLY A 76 -1.07 22.43 -12.37
N ASN A 77 -2.20 22.29 -13.07
CA ASN A 77 -3.47 22.94 -12.72
C ASN A 77 -4.40 22.04 -11.87
N GLU A 78 -3.97 20.82 -11.57
CA GLU A 78 -4.74 19.86 -10.79
C GLU A 78 -4.25 19.85 -9.34
N MET A 79 -5.18 19.57 -8.42
CA MET A 79 -4.87 19.30 -7.02
C MET A 79 -5.56 18.03 -6.59
N TYR A 80 -4.90 17.25 -5.74
CA TYR A 80 -5.49 16.09 -5.11
C TYR A 80 -4.93 15.91 -3.70
N VAL A 81 -5.65 15.12 -2.89
CA VAL A 81 -5.22 14.78 -1.54
C VAL A 81 -4.70 13.35 -1.54
N GLU A 82 -3.42 13.21 -1.20
CA GLU A 82 -2.83 11.92 -0.84
C GLU A 82 -2.91 11.75 0.67
N GLU A 83 -3.26 10.56 1.15
CA GLU A 83 -3.35 10.26 2.57
C GLU A 83 -2.51 9.05 2.95
N GLN A 84 -1.91 9.06 4.14
CA GLN A 84 -1.16 7.94 4.68
C GLN A 84 -1.39 7.80 6.19
N ILE A 85 -1.50 6.56 6.68
CA ILE A 85 -1.52 6.28 8.13
C ILE A 85 -0.25 5.53 8.52
N GLU A 86 0.49 6.13 9.45
CA GLU A 86 1.64 5.49 10.08
C GLU A 86 1.34 5.14 11.53
N GLU A 87 1.68 3.93 11.93
CA GLU A 87 1.78 3.55 13.33
C GLU A 87 3.15 3.99 13.86
N ARG A 88 3.18 4.73 14.96
CA ARG A 88 4.38 5.35 15.51
C ARG A 88 4.47 5.18 17.01
N GLN A 89 5.69 5.26 17.52
CA GLN A 89 5.98 5.16 18.94
C GLN A 89 6.82 6.36 19.40
N ALA A 90 6.28 7.10 20.37
CA ALA A 90 6.96 8.19 21.04
C ALA A 90 7.43 7.75 22.43
N TYR A 91 8.68 8.03 22.74
CA TYR A 91 9.35 7.74 24.00
C TYR A 91 9.58 9.04 24.78
N PHE A 92 9.23 9.02 26.05
CA PHE A 92 9.39 10.14 26.96
C PHE A 92 10.23 9.70 28.15
N VAL A 93 11.17 10.54 28.57
CA VAL A 93 12.01 10.36 29.76
C VAL A 93 11.86 11.62 30.60
N ASP A 94 11.56 11.47 31.89
CA ASP A 94 11.31 12.58 32.82
C ASP A 94 10.23 13.56 32.31
N GLY A 95 9.26 13.05 31.53
CA GLY A 95 8.16 13.84 30.95
C GLY A 95 8.47 14.57 29.65
N GLU A 96 9.72 14.54 29.17
CA GLU A 96 10.18 15.15 27.93
C GLU A 96 10.28 14.14 26.79
N LEU A 97 9.91 14.55 25.57
CA LEU A 97 9.96 13.72 24.37
C LEU A 97 11.43 13.47 24.01
N ALA A 98 11.87 12.22 24.18
CA ALA A 98 13.23 11.81 23.89
C ALA A 98 13.38 11.29 22.45
N LYS A 99 12.38 10.56 21.95
CA LYS A 99 12.43 9.90 20.63
C LYS A 99 11.05 9.70 20.05
N ASP A 100 10.94 9.75 18.73
CA ASP A 100 9.75 9.34 17.97
C ASP A 100 10.18 8.52 16.76
N GLU A 101 9.56 7.36 16.56
CA GLU A 101 9.89 6.50 15.42
C GLU A 101 8.66 5.81 14.82
N LYS A 102 8.77 5.46 13.54
CA LYS A 102 7.78 4.68 12.84
C LYS A 102 7.89 3.21 13.24
N ILE A 103 6.76 2.58 13.55
CA ILE A 103 6.68 1.13 13.72
C ILE A 103 6.56 0.51 12.32
N SER A 104 7.62 -0.19 11.90
CA SER A 104 7.64 -0.89 10.62
C SER A 104 7.10 -2.32 10.77
N LYS A 105 6.16 -2.71 9.89
CA LYS A 105 5.67 -4.08 9.77
C LYS A 105 6.40 -4.73 8.60
N THR A 106 7.18 -5.76 8.86
CA THR A 106 7.87 -6.53 7.83
C THR A 106 7.26 -7.93 7.76
N ASP A 107 7.09 -8.44 6.55
CA ASP A 107 6.98 -9.87 6.36
C ASP A 107 8.35 -10.45 6.69
N GLY A 108 8.41 -11.38 7.64
CA GLY A 108 9.68 -12.02 8.02
C GLY A 108 10.39 -12.66 6.82
N GLU A 109 11.67 -12.99 7.00
CA GLU A 109 12.54 -13.60 5.98
C GLU A 109 12.17 -15.05 5.60
N LEU A 110 10.94 -15.51 5.89
CA LEU A 110 10.50 -16.84 5.50
C LEU A 110 10.49 -16.97 3.97
N GLU A 111 10.96 -18.11 3.46
CA GLU A 111 10.88 -18.39 2.03
C GLU A 111 9.41 -18.32 1.56
N PRO A 112 9.12 -17.63 0.45
CA PRO A 112 7.75 -17.55 -0.03
C PRO A 112 7.25 -18.94 -0.44
N PRO A 113 5.99 -19.28 -0.14
CA PRO A 113 5.45 -20.58 -0.46
C PRO A 113 5.37 -20.76 -1.98
N ARG A 114 5.68 -21.97 -2.45
CA ARG A 114 5.63 -22.32 -3.87
C ARG A 114 4.20 -22.58 -4.30
N LEU A 115 3.82 -22.00 -5.44
CA LEU A 115 2.54 -22.30 -6.09
C LEU A 115 2.63 -23.59 -6.89
N GLU A 116 1.58 -24.39 -6.82
CA GLU A 116 1.38 -25.52 -7.73
C GLU A 116 0.79 -25.01 -9.05
N ARG A 117 1.36 -25.42 -10.18
CA ARG A 117 0.78 -25.08 -11.49
C ARG A 117 -0.58 -25.75 -11.65
N GLU A 118 -1.59 -24.96 -11.97
CA GLU A 118 -2.87 -25.50 -12.38
C GLU A 118 -2.76 -26.11 -13.78
N MET A 119 -3.15 -27.38 -13.91
CA MET A 119 -3.50 -27.91 -15.22
C MET A 119 -4.81 -27.26 -15.62
N PRO A 120 -4.94 -26.71 -16.84
CA PRO A 120 -6.21 -26.16 -17.28
C PRO A 120 -7.25 -27.28 -17.32
N VAL A 121 -8.15 -27.27 -16.34
CA VAL A 121 -9.44 -27.95 -16.47
C VAL A 121 -10.28 -27.05 -17.37
N ASP A 122 -10.96 -27.61 -18.37
CA ASP A 122 -11.72 -26.88 -19.41
C ASP A 122 -13.00 -26.20 -18.86
N GLU A 123 -12.92 -25.62 -17.67
CA GLU A 123 -13.97 -24.80 -17.08
C GLU A 123 -13.72 -23.34 -17.45
N ARG A 124 -14.35 -22.91 -18.55
CA ARG A 124 -14.43 -21.48 -18.87
C ARG A 124 -15.38 -20.80 -17.89
N ILE A 125 -14.83 -20.19 -16.85
CA ILE A 125 -15.59 -19.31 -15.97
C ILE A 125 -15.77 -17.96 -16.68
N SER A 126 -17.00 -17.66 -17.07
CA SER A 126 -17.38 -16.34 -17.60
C SER A 126 -17.63 -15.38 -16.44
N TYR A 127 -16.94 -14.25 -16.43
CA TYR A 127 -17.19 -13.14 -15.52
C TYR A 127 -16.80 -11.83 -16.21
N GLU A 128 -17.36 -10.73 -15.72
CA GLU A 128 -17.01 -9.37 -16.12
C GLU A 128 -16.28 -8.70 -14.94
N TYR A 129 -15.13 -8.07 -15.22
CA TYR A 129 -14.40 -7.31 -14.22
C TYR A 129 -14.87 -5.86 -14.19
N ASN A 130 -15.59 -5.49 -13.12
CA ASN A 130 -16.04 -4.12 -12.88
C ASN A 130 -14.98 -3.33 -12.12
N ARG A 131 -14.13 -2.64 -12.88
CA ARG A 131 -13.08 -1.73 -12.37
C ARG A 131 -13.60 -0.70 -11.40
N ALA A 132 -14.75 -0.09 -11.70
CA ALA A 132 -15.31 0.96 -10.86
C ALA A 132 -15.67 0.44 -9.46
N GLN A 133 -16.14 -0.80 -9.36
CA GLN A 133 -16.42 -1.46 -8.08
C GLN A 133 -15.15 -1.82 -7.32
N ALA A 134 -14.09 -2.27 -8.02
CA ALA A 134 -12.79 -2.51 -7.39
C ALA A 134 -12.18 -1.22 -6.82
N VAL A 135 -12.22 -0.13 -7.58
CA VAL A 135 -11.76 1.20 -7.15
C VAL A 135 -12.61 1.71 -5.99
N ARG A 136 -13.94 1.60 -6.08
CA ARG A 136 -14.83 1.99 -4.98
C ARG A 136 -14.52 1.23 -3.69
N TYR A 137 -14.25 -0.06 -3.79
CA TYR A 137 -13.84 -0.85 -2.63
C TYR A 137 -12.53 -0.33 -2.05
N ALA A 138 -11.52 -0.09 -2.91
CA ALA A 138 -10.24 0.45 -2.50
C ALA A 138 -10.38 1.82 -1.82
N GLU A 139 -11.30 2.67 -2.27
CA GLU A 139 -11.58 3.99 -1.70
C GLU A 139 -12.34 3.93 -0.36
N ILE A 140 -13.16 2.90 -0.13
CA ILE A 140 -13.87 2.72 1.15
C ILE A 140 -12.92 2.17 2.22
N TRP A 141 -12.08 1.21 1.84
CA TRP A 141 -11.31 0.42 2.79
C TRP A 141 -9.84 0.82 2.90
N TRP A 142 -9.35 1.85 2.19
CA TRP A 142 -7.91 2.20 2.18
C TRP A 142 -7.27 2.39 3.57
N ASN A 143 -8.05 2.84 4.57
CA ASN A 143 -7.59 3.09 5.94
C ASN A 143 -8.26 2.21 7.01
N SER A 144 -9.03 1.20 6.61
CA SER A 144 -9.76 0.32 7.53
C SER A 144 -9.78 -1.11 7.01
N TYR A 145 -10.31 -2.07 7.79
CA TYR A 145 -10.30 -3.48 7.39
C TYR A 145 -11.71 -3.99 7.31
N ASN A 146 -12.05 -4.61 6.18
CA ASN A 146 -13.38 -5.21 6.00
C ASN A 146 -13.51 -6.45 6.90
N PRO A 147 -14.44 -6.44 7.88
CA PRO A 147 -14.59 -7.56 8.82
C PRO A 147 -15.06 -8.87 8.16
N ALA A 148 -15.51 -8.83 6.89
CA ALA A 148 -15.84 -10.04 6.15
C ALA A 148 -14.61 -10.88 5.75
N PHE A 149 -13.40 -10.32 5.86
CA PHE A 149 -12.15 -10.98 5.48
C PHE A 149 -11.18 -11.03 6.67
N PRO A 150 -10.24 -12.00 6.69
CA PRO A 150 -9.16 -12.03 7.66
C PRO A 150 -8.33 -10.74 7.59
N LYS A 151 -7.86 -10.28 8.75
CA LYS A 151 -6.91 -9.17 8.89
C LYS A 151 -5.51 -9.71 9.10
N PHE A 152 -4.54 -9.13 8.39
CA PHE A 152 -3.12 -9.43 8.57
C PHE A 152 -2.34 -8.19 9.03
N ASP A 153 -1.16 -8.41 9.64
CA ASP A 153 -0.24 -7.31 9.96
C ASP A 153 0.44 -6.75 8.70
N VAL A 154 0.77 -7.65 7.76
CA VAL A 154 1.17 -7.31 6.39
C VAL A 154 0.03 -7.72 5.46
N ASP A 155 -0.69 -6.73 4.94
CA ASP A 155 -2.03 -6.91 4.39
C ASP A 155 -2.16 -6.45 2.94
N CYS A 156 -1.06 -6.04 2.32
CA CYS A 156 -1.05 -5.45 0.97
C CYS A 156 -1.80 -6.31 -0.07
N THR A 157 -1.50 -7.61 -0.11
CA THR A 157 -2.07 -8.52 -1.11
C THR A 157 -3.49 -8.94 -0.75
N ASN A 158 -3.79 -9.10 0.53
CA ASN A 158 -5.15 -9.38 0.99
C ASN A 158 -6.09 -8.23 0.63
N PHE A 159 -5.68 -6.97 0.87
CA PHE A 159 -6.41 -5.78 0.46
C PHE A 159 -6.64 -5.71 -1.06
N VAL A 160 -5.57 -5.86 -1.85
CA VAL A 160 -5.68 -5.86 -3.33
C VAL A 160 -6.61 -6.98 -3.79
N SER A 161 -6.50 -8.18 -3.21
CA SER A 161 -7.37 -9.31 -3.56
C SER A 161 -8.84 -9.01 -3.24
N GLN A 162 -9.14 -8.40 -2.10
CA GLN A 162 -10.49 -7.97 -1.78
C GLN A 162 -11.02 -6.94 -2.77
N CYS A 163 -10.19 -5.99 -3.23
CA CYS A 163 -10.58 -5.02 -4.25
C CYS A 163 -10.94 -5.73 -5.57
N LEU A 164 -10.10 -6.66 -6.03
CA LEU A 164 -10.36 -7.41 -7.26
C LEU A 164 -11.61 -8.29 -7.16
N TYR A 165 -11.82 -8.91 -6.00
CA TYR A 165 -13.02 -9.69 -5.72
C TYR A 165 -14.28 -8.83 -5.72
N ALA A 166 -14.23 -7.64 -5.11
CA ALA A 166 -15.32 -6.66 -5.16
C ALA A 166 -15.59 -6.16 -6.59
N GLY A 167 -14.57 -6.18 -7.46
CA GLY A 167 -14.70 -5.98 -8.90
C GLY A 167 -15.30 -7.16 -9.66
N GLY A 168 -15.67 -8.26 -9.01
CA GLY A 168 -16.34 -9.41 -9.65
C GLY A 168 -15.42 -10.53 -10.11
N ALA A 169 -14.12 -10.46 -9.81
CA ALA A 169 -13.20 -11.56 -10.14
C ALA A 169 -13.56 -12.83 -9.34
N PRO A 170 -13.73 -13.99 -10.00
CA PRO A 170 -14.15 -15.22 -9.32
C PRO A 170 -12.97 -15.88 -8.63
N MET A 171 -13.24 -16.48 -7.47
CA MET A 171 -12.27 -17.30 -6.76
C MET A 171 -12.13 -18.68 -7.39
N THR A 172 -10.90 -19.20 -7.52
CA THR A 172 -10.60 -20.51 -8.13
C THR A 172 -9.62 -21.32 -7.28
N GLY A 173 -9.52 -22.64 -7.50
CA GLY A 173 -8.49 -23.52 -6.91
C GLY A 173 -8.69 -23.93 -5.44
N TYR A 174 -9.80 -23.55 -4.81
CA TYR A 174 -10.19 -24.03 -3.48
C TYR A 174 -10.32 -25.57 -3.44
N PRO A 175 -9.89 -26.27 -2.37
CA PRO A 175 -9.35 -25.76 -1.10
C PRO A 175 -7.83 -25.80 -0.98
N ASN A 176 -7.07 -26.10 -2.04
CA ASN A 176 -5.62 -26.19 -1.92
C ASN A 176 -5.03 -24.76 -1.82
N ARG A 177 -4.28 -24.49 -0.73
CA ARG A 177 -3.67 -23.16 -0.50
C ARG A 177 -2.59 -22.80 -1.52
N ALA A 178 -1.97 -23.81 -2.14
CA ALA A 178 -0.96 -23.62 -3.19
C ALA A 178 -1.57 -23.46 -4.59
N LYS A 179 -2.90 -23.50 -4.74
CA LYS A 179 -3.61 -23.38 -6.03
C LYS A 179 -4.62 -22.23 -6.04
N GLY A 180 -4.85 -21.72 -7.25
CA GLY A 180 -5.85 -20.73 -7.57
C GLY A 180 -5.64 -19.41 -6.86
N TRP A 181 -6.76 -18.74 -6.60
CA TRP A 181 -6.85 -17.47 -5.89
C TRP A 181 -8.20 -17.42 -5.19
N TRP A 182 -8.19 -17.50 -3.86
CA TRP A 182 -9.40 -17.62 -3.06
C TRP A 182 -9.18 -17.28 -1.58
N CYS A 183 -10.25 -16.80 -0.93
CA CYS A 183 -10.40 -16.73 0.52
C CYS A 183 -11.83 -17.15 0.90
N LYS A 184 -11.96 -18.24 1.66
CA LYS A 184 -13.24 -18.85 2.04
C LYS A 184 -13.12 -19.51 3.42
N ASN A 185 -14.19 -19.45 4.21
CA ASN A 185 -14.30 -20.15 5.50
C ASN A 185 -13.09 -19.91 6.42
N ASN A 186 -12.64 -18.65 6.53
CA ASN A 186 -11.46 -18.27 7.32
C ASN A 186 -10.14 -18.96 6.89
N SER A 187 -10.06 -19.40 5.64
CA SER A 187 -8.87 -19.95 4.99
C SER A 187 -8.62 -19.25 3.66
N TRP A 188 -7.40 -19.34 3.15
CA TRP A 188 -6.99 -18.63 1.93
C TRP A 188 -5.83 -19.31 1.21
N SER A 189 -5.82 -19.13 -0.12
CA SER A 189 -4.66 -19.41 -0.97
C SER A 189 -3.49 -18.47 -0.68
N TYR A 190 -2.26 -18.91 -0.97
CA TYR A 190 -1.08 -18.06 -0.85
C TYR A 190 -1.16 -16.85 -1.78
N SER A 191 -1.65 -17.04 -3.01
CA SER A 191 -1.86 -15.97 -3.97
C SER A 191 -2.89 -14.91 -3.53
N TRP A 192 -3.79 -15.22 -2.59
CA TRP A 192 -4.73 -14.24 -2.03
C TRP A 192 -4.06 -13.28 -1.03
N ALA A 193 -3.04 -13.74 -0.30
CA ALA A 193 -2.51 -13.00 0.85
C ALA A 193 -1.00 -12.69 0.79
N VAL A 194 -0.23 -13.34 -0.09
CA VAL A 194 1.24 -13.20 -0.16
C VAL A 194 1.65 -12.56 -1.49
N ALA A 195 2.36 -11.43 -1.43
CA ALA A 195 2.72 -10.63 -2.62
C ALA A 195 3.50 -11.43 -3.66
N HIS A 196 4.48 -12.21 -3.23
CA HIS A 196 5.27 -13.07 -4.11
C HIS A 196 4.40 -14.07 -4.88
N SER A 197 3.56 -14.82 -4.16
CA SER A 197 2.66 -15.81 -4.76
C SER A 197 1.65 -15.13 -5.68
N PHE A 198 1.10 -13.98 -5.29
CA PHE A 198 0.13 -13.24 -6.09
C PHE A 198 0.68 -12.78 -7.44
N ARG A 199 1.91 -12.24 -7.46
CA ARG A 199 2.59 -11.85 -8.71
C ARG A 199 2.70 -13.02 -9.69
N TRP A 200 3.06 -14.21 -9.20
CA TRP A 200 3.18 -15.41 -10.04
C TRP A 200 1.83 -15.93 -10.50
N TYR A 201 0.80 -15.84 -9.65
CA TYR A 201 -0.58 -16.15 -10.03
C TYR A 201 -1.03 -15.27 -11.19
N LEU A 202 -0.91 -13.94 -11.08
CA LEU A 202 -1.30 -13.00 -12.14
C LEU A 202 -0.57 -13.24 -13.47
N SER A 203 0.68 -13.72 -13.41
CA SER A 203 1.48 -14.03 -14.60
C SER A 203 1.05 -15.34 -15.30
N GLY A 204 0.41 -16.26 -14.57
CA GLY A 204 0.18 -17.64 -15.02
C GLY A 204 -1.29 -18.06 -15.12
N ALA A 205 -2.21 -17.30 -14.51
CA ALA A 205 -3.62 -17.68 -14.43
C ALA A 205 -4.27 -17.76 -15.81
N ARG A 206 -4.88 -18.91 -16.09
CA ARG A 206 -5.61 -19.18 -17.35
C ARG A 206 -7.13 -19.20 -17.18
N VAL A 207 -7.59 -19.26 -15.93
CA VAL A 207 -9.00 -19.33 -15.52
C VAL A 207 -9.20 -18.39 -14.34
N GLY A 208 -10.37 -17.77 -14.25
CA GLY A 208 -10.73 -16.84 -13.17
C GLY A 208 -10.08 -15.47 -13.32
N LEU A 209 -9.54 -14.91 -12.23
CA LEU A 209 -8.81 -13.62 -12.26
C LEU A 209 -7.62 -13.70 -13.23
N GLN A 210 -7.68 -12.94 -14.31
CA GLN A 210 -6.64 -12.94 -15.34
C GLN A 210 -6.10 -11.53 -15.57
N ALA A 211 -4.81 -11.46 -15.86
CA ALA A 211 -4.13 -10.22 -16.14
C ALA A 211 -3.14 -10.38 -17.30
N VAL A 212 -2.80 -9.26 -17.92
CA VAL A 212 -1.72 -9.14 -18.90
C VAL A 212 -0.64 -8.25 -18.30
N GLU A 213 0.61 -8.72 -18.32
CA GLU A 213 1.75 -7.88 -17.95
C GLU A 213 1.94 -6.79 -19.02
N VAL A 214 1.96 -5.52 -18.60
CA VAL A 214 2.22 -4.37 -19.48
C VAL A 214 3.61 -3.81 -19.21
N SER A 215 4.20 -3.19 -20.23
CA SER A 215 5.60 -2.77 -20.20
C SER A 215 5.89 -1.54 -19.34
N SER A 216 4.87 -0.76 -18.98
CA SER A 216 5.06 0.55 -18.36
C SER A 216 3.82 0.98 -17.56
N PRO A 217 3.98 1.82 -16.52
CA PRO A 217 2.89 2.20 -15.62
C PRO A 217 1.79 3.03 -16.31
N GLU A 218 2.11 3.79 -17.36
CA GLU A 218 1.18 4.62 -18.12
C GLU A 218 0.08 3.80 -18.81
N LYS A 219 0.37 2.52 -19.09
CA LYS A 219 -0.60 1.59 -19.70
C LYS A 219 -1.63 1.06 -18.70
N LEU A 220 -1.40 1.27 -17.41
CA LEU A 220 -2.36 0.85 -16.38
C LEU A 220 -3.57 1.77 -16.36
N MET A 221 -4.68 1.22 -15.92
CA MET A 221 -5.96 1.88 -15.70
C MET A 221 -6.39 1.70 -14.25
N ALA A 222 -7.37 2.47 -13.80
CA ALA A 222 -7.97 2.24 -12.50
C ALA A 222 -8.51 0.79 -12.40
N GLY A 223 -8.27 0.12 -11.27
CA GLY A 223 -8.51 -1.30 -11.06
C GLY A 223 -7.32 -2.21 -11.39
N ASP A 224 -6.27 -1.70 -12.05
CA ASP A 224 -5.06 -2.48 -12.33
C ASP A 224 -4.13 -2.59 -11.13
N VAL A 225 -3.17 -3.52 -11.21
CA VAL A 225 -2.29 -3.88 -10.09
C VAL A 225 -0.83 -3.60 -10.42
N ILE A 226 -0.09 -3.17 -9.39
CA ILE A 226 1.37 -3.08 -9.42
C ILE A 226 1.94 -3.99 -8.33
N CYS A 227 2.90 -4.84 -8.69
CA CYS A 227 3.69 -5.61 -7.74
C CYS A 227 5.12 -5.06 -7.66
N TYR A 228 5.67 -5.01 -6.44
CA TYR A 228 6.97 -4.41 -6.14
C TYR A 228 7.90 -5.46 -5.56
N ASP A 229 9.13 -5.52 -6.07
CA ASP A 229 10.28 -6.22 -5.48
C ASP A 229 11.24 -5.12 -5.04
N PHE A 230 11.22 -4.80 -3.75
CA PHE A 230 11.90 -3.61 -3.23
C PHE A 230 13.41 -3.71 -3.34
N GLN A 231 13.98 -4.91 -3.17
CA GLN A 231 15.42 -5.14 -3.20
C GLN A 231 15.94 -5.56 -4.58
N GLY A 232 15.06 -5.87 -5.53
CA GLY A 232 15.42 -6.35 -6.86
C GLY A 232 16.00 -7.76 -6.86
N ASN A 233 15.67 -8.58 -5.86
CA ASN A 233 16.22 -9.93 -5.67
C ASN A 233 15.32 -11.04 -6.25
N GLY A 234 14.21 -10.66 -6.92
CA GLY A 234 13.21 -11.57 -7.47
C GLY A 234 12.06 -11.91 -6.51
N ARG A 235 12.14 -11.50 -5.23
CA ARG A 235 11.06 -11.65 -4.26
C ARG A 235 10.18 -10.41 -4.28
N PHE A 236 8.95 -10.54 -4.76
CA PHE A 236 7.96 -9.47 -4.65
C PHE A 236 7.42 -9.37 -3.22
N ASP A 237 7.49 -8.15 -2.67
CA ASP A 237 7.21 -7.83 -1.28
C ASP A 237 5.88 -7.09 -1.09
N HIS A 238 5.44 -6.37 -2.13
CA HIS A 238 4.29 -5.48 -2.01
C HIS A 238 3.40 -5.53 -3.25
N SER A 239 2.12 -5.23 -3.05
CA SER A 239 1.15 -5.09 -4.14
C SER A 239 0.22 -3.93 -3.84
N THR A 240 -0.12 -3.17 -4.88
CA THR A 240 -1.05 -2.04 -4.80
C THR A 240 -2.07 -2.08 -5.93
N ILE A 241 -3.19 -1.39 -5.74
CA ILE A 241 -4.22 -1.22 -6.77
C ILE A 241 -4.24 0.24 -7.25
N VAL A 242 -4.30 0.45 -8.56
CA VAL A 242 -4.44 1.76 -9.20
C VAL A 242 -5.87 2.25 -9.01
N VAL A 243 -6.03 3.47 -8.49
CA VAL A 243 -7.35 4.09 -8.27
C VAL A 243 -7.59 5.33 -9.11
N ALA A 244 -6.51 6.01 -9.52
CA ALA A 244 -6.57 7.21 -10.32
C ALA A 244 -5.27 7.38 -11.12
N LYS A 245 -5.20 8.48 -11.89
CA LYS A 245 -3.99 8.96 -12.54
C LYS A 245 -3.76 10.42 -12.16
N ASP A 246 -2.50 10.81 -12.12
CA ASP A 246 -2.13 12.21 -11.98
C ASP A 246 -2.17 12.95 -13.34
N LYS A 247 -1.76 14.22 -13.30
CA LYS A 247 -1.72 15.14 -14.43
C LYS A 247 -0.91 14.63 -15.64
N ASP A 248 0.09 13.78 -15.41
CA ASP A 248 0.96 13.20 -16.45
C ASP A 248 0.48 11.82 -16.90
N GLY A 249 -0.68 11.37 -16.42
CA GLY A 249 -1.22 10.05 -16.73
C GLY A 249 -0.54 8.91 -15.96
N MET A 250 0.24 9.24 -14.92
CA MET A 250 0.91 8.26 -14.08
C MET A 250 -0.02 7.75 -12.98
N PRO A 251 0.03 6.45 -12.63
CA PRO A 251 -0.90 5.89 -11.66
C PRO A 251 -0.77 6.49 -10.25
N LEU A 252 -1.93 6.66 -9.60
CA LEU A 252 -2.06 6.87 -8.16
C LEU A 252 -2.70 5.62 -7.55
N VAL A 253 -2.14 5.13 -6.44
CA VAL A 253 -2.47 3.82 -5.89
C VAL A 253 -2.96 3.88 -4.45
N ASN A 254 -3.84 2.94 -4.11
CA ASN A 254 -4.20 2.62 -2.72
C ASN A 254 -3.49 1.33 -2.29
N ALA A 255 -3.14 1.25 -1.01
CA ALA A 255 -2.41 0.13 -0.46
C ALA A 255 -2.60 -0.02 1.05
N HIS A 256 -2.36 -1.24 1.55
CA HIS A 256 -2.27 -1.57 2.98
C HIS A 256 -0.81 -1.81 3.44
N THR A 257 -0.62 -2.33 4.66
CA THR A 257 0.65 -2.45 5.43
C THR A 257 1.14 -1.11 5.96
N THR A 258 1.28 -0.12 5.07
CA THR A 258 1.19 1.30 5.43
C THR A 258 0.02 1.85 4.65
N ASN A 259 -1.12 1.98 5.31
CA ASN A 259 -2.38 2.37 4.69
C ASN A 259 -2.18 3.70 3.95
N SER A 260 -2.38 3.68 2.63
CA SER A 260 -2.08 4.79 1.73
C SER A 260 -3.23 4.95 0.74
N ARG A 261 -3.60 6.20 0.46
CA ARG A 261 -4.61 6.57 -0.54
C ARG A 261 -4.03 7.56 -1.54
N MET A 262 -4.26 7.30 -2.83
CA MET A 262 -3.80 8.13 -3.95
C MET A 262 -2.29 8.43 -3.93
N ARG A 263 -1.49 7.49 -3.43
CA ARG A 263 -0.02 7.62 -3.38
C ARG A 263 0.58 7.47 -4.77
N TYR A 264 1.64 8.22 -5.07
CA TYR A 264 2.35 8.07 -6.35
C TYR A 264 2.94 6.67 -6.50
N TRP A 265 2.69 6.04 -7.66
CA TRP A 265 2.96 4.62 -7.89
C TRP A 265 4.43 4.20 -7.72
N SER A 266 5.41 5.08 -7.92
CA SER A 266 6.81 4.65 -7.93
C SER A 266 7.29 4.18 -6.55
N TYR A 267 6.60 4.56 -5.48
CA TYR A 267 6.94 4.19 -4.10
C TYR A 267 8.36 4.64 -3.66
N GLU A 268 9.00 5.56 -4.41
CA GLU A 268 10.34 6.09 -4.09
C GLU A 268 10.38 6.83 -2.74
N ASP A 269 9.23 7.28 -2.24
CA ASP A 269 9.09 7.91 -0.92
C ASP A 269 8.93 6.89 0.24
N SER A 270 8.88 5.59 -0.05
CA SER A 270 8.73 4.53 0.94
C SER A 270 10.00 4.31 1.76
N SER A 271 9.83 3.94 3.04
CA SER A 271 10.94 3.44 3.86
C SER A 271 11.49 2.09 3.37
N ALA A 272 10.72 1.36 2.56
CA ALA A 272 11.16 0.11 1.93
C ALA A 272 11.86 0.32 0.58
N TYR A 273 11.88 1.55 0.05
CA TYR A 273 12.49 1.83 -1.26
C TYR A 273 13.98 1.51 -1.26
N THR A 274 14.44 0.87 -2.34
CA THR A 274 15.86 0.80 -2.68
C THR A 274 16.06 1.17 -4.15
N PRO A 275 17.25 1.63 -4.55
CA PRO A 275 17.55 1.89 -5.97
C PRO A 275 17.41 0.67 -6.89
N ASN A 276 17.37 -0.54 -6.32
CA ASN A 276 17.24 -1.79 -7.08
C ASN A 276 15.78 -2.20 -7.32
N ILE A 277 14.82 -1.42 -6.84
CA ILE A 277 13.39 -1.74 -6.93
C ILE A 277 12.98 -2.17 -8.34
N ARG A 278 12.23 -3.27 -8.42
CA ARG A 278 11.65 -3.78 -9.66
C ARG A 278 10.14 -3.77 -9.56
N TYR A 279 9.49 -3.54 -10.71
CA TYR A 279 8.05 -3.47 -10.80
C TYR A 279 7.52 -4.52 -11.77
N LYS A 280 6.30 -4.96 -11.52
CA LYS A 280 5.46 -5.68 -12.48
C LYS A 280 4.11 -5.00 -12.57
N PHE A 281 3.72 -4.63 -13.78
CA PHE A 281 2.49 -3.91 -14.06
C PHE A 281 1.48 -4.86 -14.68
N PHE A 282 0.34 -5.05 -14.05
CA PHE A 282 -0.67 -6.00 -14.48
C PHE A 282 -1.97 -5.28 -14.83
N HIS A 283 -2.31 -5.33 -16.12
CA HIS A 283 -3.63 -4.93 -16.60
C HIS A 283 -4.60 -6.10 -16.38
N ILE A 284 -5.62 -5.92 -15.53
CA ILE A 284 -6.64 -6.95 -15.31
C ILE A 284 -7.51 -7.06 -16.56
N ILE A 285 -7.85 -8.27 -17.00
CA ILE A 285 -8.60 -8.43 -18.26
C ILE A 285 -10.09 -8.19 -18.02
N ASP A 286 -10.65 -7.22 -18.74
CA ASP A 286 -12.10 -7.00 -18.80
C ASP A 286 -12.67 -7.83 -19.94
N ARG A 287 -13.47 -8.86 -19.63
CA ARG A 287 -14.24 -9.58 -20.64
C ARG A 287 -15.64 -8.98 -20.68
N LYS A 288 -15.92 -8.24 -21.75
CA LYS A 288 -17.30 -7.90 -22.16
C LYS A 288 -17.92 -9.08 -22.88
#